data_AF-A0A533UYD3-F1
#
_entry.id   AF-A0A533UYD3-F1
#
_cell.length_a   1.000
_cell.length_b   1.000
_cell.length_c   1.000
_cell.angle_alpha   90.00
_cell.angle_beta   90.00
_cell.angle_gamma   90.00
#
_symmetry.space_group_name_H-M   'P 1'
#
loop_
_entity.id
_entity.type
_entity.pdbx_description
1 polymer ?
#
loop_
_entity_poly.entity_id
_entity_poly.type
_entity_poly.pdbx_seq_one_letter_code
_entity_poly.pdbx_strand_id
1 'polypeptide(L)'
;MNVPELEHIRAKRVNAGESNEKETVYCVEYLNQPFYNNLRDSVIAQIGLCKRLLIKTNVTYERNVIEREILILKLIVDLLEY
;
A
#
# COMPACT_ATOMS: atom_id res chain seq x y z
N MET A 1 -2.19 22.21 17.89
CA MET A 1 -2.12 20.77 17.56
C MET A 1 -2.05 20.02 18.87
N ASN A 2 -3.15 19.37 19.27
CA ASN A 2 -3.18 18.54 20.47
C ASN A 2 -2.83 17.11 20.07
N VAL A 3 -1.82 16.54 20.72
CA VAL A 3 -1.17 15.25 20.44
C VAL A 3 -1.78 14.02 21.19
N PRO A 4 -2.98 14.02 21.82
CA PRO A 4 -3.39 12.85 22.61
C PRO A 4 -4.06 11.71 21.81
N GLU A 5 -4.18 11.80 20.47
CA GLU A 5 -4.87 10.77 19.67
C GLU A 5 -4.00 9.53 19.31
N LEU A 6 -2.72 9.49 19.70
CA LEU A 6 -1.79 8.39 19.36
C LEU A 6 -1.57 7.35 20.47
N GLU A 7 -2.26 7.44 21.62
CA GLU A 7 -2.01 6.56 22.79
C GLU A 7 -2.87 5.28 22.84
N HIS A 8 -3.44 4.82 21.73
CA HIS A 8 -4.15 3.53 21.69
C HIS A 8 -3.35 2.44 20.98
N ILE A 9 -2.10 2.26 21.43
CA ILE A 9 -1.27 1.09 21.16
C ILE A 9 -2.01 -0.16 21.64
N ARG A 10 -2.68 -0.87 20.73
CA ARG A 10 -3.28 -2.18 21.01
C ARG A 10 -2.17 -3.21 21.19
N ALA A 11 -1.81 -3.50 22.44
CA ALA A 11 -0.98 -4.65 22.76
C ALA A 11 -1.73 -5.95 22.38
N LYS A 12 -1.21 -6.70 21.40
CA LYS A 12 -1.68 -8.05 21.08
C LYS A 12 -1.35 -8.94 22.29
N ARG A 13 -2.37 -9.48 22.97
CA ARG A 13 -2.16 -10.50 24.02
C ARG A 13 -1.64 -11.78 23.35
N VAL A 14 -0.37 -12.07 23.54
CA VAL A 14 0.22 -13.38 23.25
C VAL A 14 0.03 -14.25 24.48
N ASN A 15 -0.66 -15.39 24.35
CA ASN A 15 -0.85 -16.33 25.44
C ASN A 15 0.46 -17.05 25.77
N ALA A 16 0.79 -17.00 27.06
CA ALA A 16 1.76 -17.74 27.87
C ALA A 16 2.65 -18.80 27.20
N GLY A 17 3.95 -18.51 27.17
CA GLY A 17 4.99 -19.52 26.94
C GLY A 17 6.23 -18.92 26.29
N GLU A 18 7.14 -18.39 27.11
CA GLU A 18 8.58 -18.30 26.79
C GLU A 18 8.99 -17.51 25.52
N SER A 19 8.98 -16.18 25.62
CA SER A 19 10.09 -15.35 25.11
C SER A 19 9.92 -13.91 25.62
N ASN A 20 10.93 -13.42 26.34
CA ASN A 20 11.01 -12.04 26.86
C ASN A 20 11.52 -11.06 25.79
N GLU A 21 11.11 -11.23 24.54
CA GLU A 21 11.39 -10.26 23.49
C GLU A 21 10.05 -9.78 22.97
N LYS A 22 9.60 -8.64 23.53
CA LYS A 22 8.65 -7.79 22.83
C LYS A 22 9.37 -7.32 21.58
N GLU A 23 9.28 -8.06 20.48
CA GLU A 23 9.47 -7.46 19.17
C GLU A 23 8.47 -6.31 19.10
N THR A 24 8.98 -5.09 19.21
CA THR A 24 8.25 -3.89 18.82
C THR A 24 8.07 -3.97 17.31
N VAL A 25 7.08 -4.75 16.89
CA VAL A 25 6.53 -4.62 15.56
C VAL A 25 5.99 -3.19 15.51
N TYR A 26 6.70 -2.31 14.82
CA TYR A 26 6.20 -1.00 14.45
C TYR A 26 5.04 -1.24 13.48
N CYS A 27 3.88 -1.61 14.02
CA CYS A 27 2.64 -1.65 13.27
C CYS A 27 2.20 -0.21 13.14
N VAL A 28 2.52 0.40 12.02
CA VAL A 28 2.03 1.73 11.75
C VAL A 28 0.54 1.59 11.44
N GLU A 29 -0.33 2.02 12.36
CA GLU A 29 -1.81 1.90 12.28
C GLU A 29 -2.43 2.61 11.06
N TYR A 30 -1.60 3.12 10.15
CA TYR A 30 -1.95 3.77 8.90
C TYR A 30 -2.59 2.84 7.86
N LEU A 31 -2.35 1.52 7.94
CA LEU A 31 -2.84 0.55 6.94
C LEU A 31 -4.37 0.54 6.78
N ASN A 32 -5.13 0.96 7.80
CA ASN A 32 -6.60 1.06 7.74
C ASN A 32 -7.14 2.49 7.77
N GLN A 33 -6.31 3.50 7.49
CA GLN A 33 -6.80 4.86 7.39
C GLN A 33 -7.48 5.12 6.04
N PRO A 34 -8.60 5.88 6.00
CA PRO A 34 -9.32 6.18 4.77
C PRO A 34 -8.44 6.74 3.64
N PHE A 35 -7.41 7.52 3.99
CA PHE A 35 -6.44 8.04 3.03
C PHE A 35 -5.71 6.93 2.26
N TYR A 36 -5.16 5.93 2.95
CA TYR A 36 -4.39 4.86 2.31
C TYR A 36 -5.30 3.91 1.51
N ASN A 37 -6.51 3.66 1.99
CA ASN A 37 -7.53 2.93 1.23
C ASN A 37 -7.89 3.66 -0.08
N ASN A 38 -8.17 4.96 0.00
CA ASN A 38 -8.48 5.77 -1.18
C ASN A 38 -7.29 5.83 -2.16
N LEU A 39 -6.06 5.94 -1.63
CA LEU A 39 -4.86 5.93 -2.44
C LEU A 39 -4.69 4.58 -3.16
N ARG A 40 -4.82 3.48 -2.44
CA ARG A 40 -4.75 2.11 -2.99
C ARG A 40 -5.78 1.92 -4.11
N ASP A 41 -7.03 2.27 -3.86
CA ASP A 41 -8.11 2.13 -4.84
C ASP A 41 -7.85 3.01 -6.08
N SER A 42 -7.34 4.22 -5.89
CA SER A 42 -6.97 5.13 -6.99
C SER A 42 -5.84 4.54 -7.84
N VAL A 43 -4.81 3.97 -7.21
CA VAL A 43 -3.68 3.34 -7.90
C VAL A 43 -4.16 2.10 -8.68
N ILE A 44 -5.03 1.27 -8.09
CA ILE A 44 -5.63 0.11 -8.76
C ILE A 44 -6.45 0.54 -9.98
N ALA A 45 -7.26 1.60 -9.85
CA ALA A 45 -8.04 2.15 -10.95
C ALA A 45 -7.13 2.64 -12.09
N GLN A 46 -6.02 3.32 -11.76
CA GLN A 46 -5.03 3.77 -12.73
C GLN A 46 -4.37 2.60 -13.46
N ILE A 47 -3.99 1.51 -12.76
CA ILE A 47 -3.49 0.28 -13.40
C ILE A 47 -4.49 -0.25 -14.44
N GLY A 48 -5.78 -0.26 -14.09
CA GLY A 48 -6.86 -0.64 -15.01
C GLY A 48 -6.94 0.26 -16.25
N LEU A 49 -6.77 1.57 -16.09
CA LEU A 49 -6.72 2.52 -17.19
C LEU A 49 -5.47 2.30 -18.07
N CYS A 50 -4.29 2.15 -17.50
CA CYS A 50 -3.05 1.88 -18.22
C CYS A 50 -3.14 0.58 -19.03
N LYS A 51 -3.70 -0.50 -18.46
CA LYS A 51 -3.93 -1.76 -19.19
C LYS A 51 -4.85 -1.57 -20.40
N ARG A 52 -5.94 -0.81 -20.23
CA ARG A 52 -6.86 -0.48 -21.34
C ARG A 52 -6.18 0.38 -22.41
N LEU A 53 -5.33 1.32 -21.99
CA LEU A 53 -4.55 2.15 -22.90
C LEU A 53 -3.55 1.31 -23.68
N LEU A 54 -2.82 0.41 -23.01
CA LEU A 54 -1.83 -0.49 -23.62
C LEU A 54 -2.44 -1.36 -24.74
N ILE A 55 -3.69 -1.81 -24.59
CA ILE A 55 -4.39 -2.58 -25.63
C ILE A 55 -4.63 -1.73 -26.89
N LYS A 56 -4.88 -0.43 -26.72
CA LYS A 56 -5.20 0.50 -27.81
C LYS A 56 -3.96 1.13 -28.46
N THR A 57 -2.80 1.02 -27.82
CA THR A 57 -1.56 1.65 -28.29
C THR A 57 -0.75 0.71 -29.19
N ASN A 58 -0.52 1.15 -30.43
CA ASN A 58 0.25 0.40 -31.42
C ASN A 58 1.73 0.83 -31.49
N VAL A 59 2.06 2.04 -31.02
CA VAL A 59 3.41 2.60 -31.08
C VAL A 59 4.29 1.99 -29.99
N THR A 60 5.36 1.28 -30.37
CA THR A 60 6.23 0.54 -29.43
C THR A 60 6.79 1.41 -28.30
N TYR A 61 7.24 2.62 -28.62
CA TYR A 61 7.76 3.54 -27.60
C TYR A 61 6.72 3.91 -26.55
N GLU A 62 5.50 4.25 -26.97
CA GLU A 62 4.40 4.58 -26.07
C GLU A 62 3.97 3.37 -25.23
N ARG A 63 3.94 2.17 -25.84
CA ARG A 63 3.67 0.92 -25.12
C ARG A 63 4.68 0.70 -23.98
N ASN A 64 5.97 0.89 -24.24
CA ASN A 64 7.02 0.74 -23.23
C ASN A 64 6.85 1.71 -22.06
N VAL A 65 6.43 2.96 -22.35
CA VAL A 65 6.12 3.95 -21.31
C VAL A 65 4.96 3.49 -20.44
N ILE A 66 3.87 3.02 -21.07
CA ILE A 66 2.68 2.52 -20.36
C ILE A 66 3.03 1.27 -19.52
N GLU A 67 3.82 0.35 -20.06
CA GLU A 67 4.27 -0.85 -19.33
C GLU A 67 5.13 -0.50 -18.11
N ARG A 68 6.02 0.50 -18.25
CA ARG A 68 6.82 1.02 -17.12
C ARG A 68 5.94 1.68 -16.06
N GLU A 69 4.93 2.45 -16.46
CA GLU A 69 3.98 3.05 -15.52
C GLU A 69 3.19 1.97 -14.77
N ILE A 70 2.70 0.93 -15.46
CA ILE A 70 2.04 -0.22 -14.82
C ILE A 70 2.95 -0.88 -13.77
N LEU A 71 4.25 -1.05 -14.08
CA LEU A 71 5.21 -1.63 -13.15
C LEU A 71 5.37 -0.77 -11.89
N ILE A 72 5.54 0.55 -12.06
CA ILE A 72 5.66 1.49 -10.93
C ILE A 72 4.40 1.46 -10.06
N LEU A 73 3.21 1.48 -10.67
CA LEU A 73 1.95 1.46 -9.92
C LEU A 73 1.76 0.16 -9.15
N LYS A 74 2.19 -0.99 -9.69
CA LYS A 74 2.18 -2.26 -8.94
C LYS A 74 3.08 -2.22 -7.72
N LEU A 75 4.30 -1.67 -7.86
CA LEU A 75 5.21 -1.50 -6.73
C LEU A 75 4.60 -0.61 -5.64
N ILE A 76 3.86 0.43 -6.02
CA ILE A 76 3.14 1.28 -5.06
C ILE A 76 2.07 0.48 -4.33
N VAL A 77 1.29 -0.37 -5.03
CA VAL A 77 0.31 -1.25 -4.36
C VAL A 77 0.99 -2.20 -3.40
N ASP A 78 2.08 -2.83 -3.81
CA ASP A 78 2.84 -3.76 -2.96
C ASP A 78 3.35 -3.06 -1.69
N LEU A 79 3.76 -1.79 -1.78
CA LEU A 79 4.19 -0.97 -0.63
C LEU A 79 3.02 -0.53 0.27
N LEU A 80 1.80 -0.47 -0.24
CA LEU A 80 0.61 -0.10 0.54
C LEU A 80 -0.03 -1.30 1.26
N GLU A 81 0.32 -2.53 0.86
CA GLU A 81 -0.20 -3.77 1.46
C GLU A 81 0.75 -4.37 2.53
N TYR A 82 1.95 -3.81 2.69
CA TYR A 82 2.97 -4.17 3.69
C TYR A 82 3.00 -3.20 4.87
#